data_AF-A0ABD1XD36-F1
#
_entry.id   AF-A0ABD1XD36-F1
#
_cell.length_a   1.000
_cell.length_b   1.000
_cell.length_c   1.000
_cell.angle_alpha   90.00
_cell.angle_beta   90.00
_cell.angle_gamma   90.00
#
_symmetry.space_group_name_H-M   'P 1'
#
loop_
_entity.id
_entity.type
_entity.pdbx_description
1 polymer ?
#
loop_
_entity_poly.entity_id
_entity_poly.type
_entity_poly.pdbx_seq_one_letter_code
_entity_poly.pdbx_strand_id
1 'polypeptide(L)'
;MTGLCIQWKSPFEPLVLGLCSEAEAWTYTPQNTLTIKGTYFCLQANELGQPAKLGVICSYTNSKWETISDSKMLLSSKLEDGSSVCLDIDSNNAIVTNTCKCLNRNSTCDPGSQWFKIIDSTRCTSATKSSVRINSIFSFMAKNMLAISSW
;
A
#
# COMPACT_ATOMS: atom_id res chain seq x y z
N MET A 1 4.06 -7.99 -13.43
CA MET A 1 3.87 -6.94 -12.41
C MET A 1 3.87 -5.59 -13.09
N THR A 2 2.94 -4.71 -12.75
CA THR A 2 2.73 -3.40 -13.40
C THR A 2 3.69 -2.30 -12.92
N GLY A 3 4.26 -2.46 -11.72
CA GLY A 3 5.06 -1.40 -11.07
C GLY A 3 4.22 -0.27 -10.47
N LEU A 4 2.89 -0.42 -10.45
CA LEU A 4 1.95 0.52 -9.83
C LEU A 4 1.62 0.10 -8.40
N CYS A 5 1.14 1.05 -7.59
CA CYS A 5 0.75 0.85 -6.20
C CYS A 5 -0.71 1.26 -5.96
N ILE A 6 -1.31 0.70 -4.91
CA ILE A 6 -2.68 1.02 -4.49
C ILE A 6 -2.71 2.45 -3.92
N GLN A 7 -3.53 3.31 -4.53
CA GLN A 7 -3.79 4.67 -4.12
C GLN A 7 -5.19 4.80 -3.52
N TRP A 8 -5.31 5.63 -2.50
CA TRP A 8 -6.57 6.06 -1.92
C TRP A 8 -6.69 7.57 -2.06
N LYS A 9 -7.54 8.04 -2.98
CA LYS A 9 -7.68 9.47 -3.30
C LYS A 9 -8.76 10.15 -2.48
N SER A 10 -9.91 9.51 -2.33
CA SER A 10 -11.02 10.01 -1.54
C SER A 10 -11.82 8.86 -0.92
N PRO A 11 -12.58 9.09 0.16
CA PRO A 11 -13.45 8.07 0.75
C PRO A 11 -14.64 7.69 -0.14
N PHE A 12 -14.94 8.47 -1.18
CA PHE A 12 -16.07 8.23 -2.11
C PHE A 12 -15.63 7.57 -3.42
N GLU A 13 -14.33 7.42 -3.64
CA GLU A 13 -13.76 6.78 -4.83
C GLU A 13 -13.19 5.41 -4.48
N PRO A 14 -13.22 4.45 -5.43
CA PRO A 14 -12.57 3.17 -5.22
C PRO A 14 -11.06 3.33 -5.08
N LEU A 15 -10.43 2.36 -4.42
CA LEU A 15 -8.98 2.21 -4.47
C LEU A 15 -8.57 1.91 -5.91
N VAL A 16 -7.52 2.56 -6.41
CA VAL A 16 -7.04 2.39 -7.79
C VAL A 16 -5.54 2.17 -7.82
N LEU A 17 -5.03 1.54 -8.88
CA LEU A 17 -3.59 1.55 -9.13
C LEU A 17 -3.12 2.89 -9.71
N GLY A 18 -2.01 3.37 -9.18
CA GLY A 18 -1.33 4.56 -9.69
C GLY A 18 0.16 4.58 -9.33
N LEU A 19 0.76 5.76 -9.41
CA LEU A 19 2.17 5.96 -9.09
C LEU A 19 2.42 5.69 -7.59
N CYS A 20 3.46 4.93 -7.30
CA CYS A 20 3.85 4.61 -5.92
C CYS A 20 4.31 5.83 -5.11
N SER A 21 4.70 6.93 -5.75
CA SER A 21 5.07 8.19 -5.09
C SER A 21 3.87 8.93 -4.46
N GLU A 22 2.66 8.59 -4.88
CA GLU A 22 1.40 9.17 -4.40
C GLU A 22 0.57 8.13 -3.62
N ALA A 23 1.12 6.93 -3.42
CA ALA A 23 0.44 5.86 -2.70
C ALA A 23 0.72 5.96 -1.21
N GLU A 24 -0.27 5.60 -0.41
CA GLU A 24 -0.08 5.49 1.03
C GLU A 24 0.78 4.30 1.40
N ALA A 25 1.54 4.43 2.49
CA ALA A 25 2.31 3.32 3.02
C ALA A 25 1.38 2.31 3.69
N TRP A 26 1.49 1.05 3.34
CA TRP A 26 0.71 -0.04 3.95
C TRP A 26 1.56 -0.84 4.95
N THR A 27 0.91 -1.43 5.94
CA THR A 27 1.48 -2.42 6.86
C THR A 27 0.72 -3.72 6.71
N TYR A 28 1.44 -4.82 6.52
CA TYR A 28 0.87 -6.16 6.61
C TYR A 28 1.17 -6.76 7.98
N THR A 29 0.14 -6.97 8.79
CA THR A 29 0.30 -7.40 10.18
C THR A 29 0.41 -8.92 10.30
N PRO A 30 0.94 -9.45 11.43
CA PRO A 30 0.94 -10.89 11.69
C PRO A 30 -0.46 -11.52 11.76
N GLN A 31 -1.51 -10.70 11.93
CA GLN A 31 -2.91 -11.14 11.88
C GLN A 31 -3.50 -11.07 10.47
N ASN A 32 -2.63 -11.13 9.45
CA ASN A 32 -2.99 -11.09 8.03
C ASN A 32 -3.86 -9.88 7.65
N THR A 33 -3.61 -8.71 8.25
CA THR A 33 -4.40 -7.50 7.97
C THR A 33 -3.55 -6.49 7.23
N LEU A 34 -4.08 -5.93 6.14
CA LEU A 34 -3.46 -4.83 5.41
C LEU A 34 -4.02 -3.51 5.93
N THR A 35 -3.19 -2.72 6.60
CA THR A 35 -3.57 -1.42 7.19
C THR A 35 -2.81 -0.28 6.54
N ILE A 36 -3.43 0.90 6.45
CA ILE A 36 -2.72 2.11 6.06
C ILE A 36 -1.92 2.62 7.26
N LYS A 37 -0.60 2.75 7.09
CA LYS A 37 0.34 3.12 8.14
C LYS A 37 -0.03 4.47 8.74
N GLY A 38 -0.10 4.52 10.07
CA GLY A 38 -0.46 5.74 10.81
C GLY A 38 -1.97 6.00 10.89
N THR A 39 -2.80 5.09 10.41
CA THR A 39 -4.27 5.20 10.48
C THR A 39 -4.90 3.93 11.07
N TYR A 40 -6.22 3.97 11.29
CA TYR A 40 -7.01 2.81 11.72
C TYR A 40 -7.65 2.06 10.55
N PHE A 41 -7.42 2.51 9.31
CA PHE A 41 -8.05 1.90 8.14
C PHE A 41 -7.35 0.59 7.76
N CYS A 42 -8.16 -0.43 7.48
CA CYS A 42 -7.74 -1.68 6.87
C CYS A 42 -8.48 -1.95 5.56
N LEU A 43 -7.82 -2.68 4.67
CA LEU A 43 -8.43 -3.21 3.47
C LEU A 43 -9.46 -4.28 3.83
N GLN A 44 -10.65 -4.16 3.29
CA GLN A 44 -11.75 -5.10 3.46
C GLN A 44 -12.27 -5.57 2.10
N ALA A 45 -12.50 -6.87 1.99
CA ALA A 45 -13.29 -7.44 0.93
C ALA A 45 -14.75 -7.04 1.12
N ASN A 46 -15.40 -6.63 0.04
CA ASN A 46 -16.81 -6.26 0.07
C ASN A 46 -17.69 -7.44 -0.36
N GLU A 47 -17.83 -7.64 -1.66
CA GLU A 47 -18.59 -8.74 -2.26
C GLU A 47 -17.89 -9.19 -3.55
N LEU A 48 -18.29 -10.34 -4.09
CA LEU A 48 -17.76 -10.81 -5.36
C LEU A 48 -18.08 -9.81 -6.50
N GLY A 49 -17.06 -9.42 -7.25
CA GLY A 49 -17.15 -8.46 -8.34
C GLY A 49 -17.20 -6.99 -7.91
N GLN A 50 -17.14 -6.69 -6.62
CA GLN A 50 -17.26 -5.32 -6.11
C GLN A 50 -15.90 -4.71 -5.75
N PRO A 51 -15.77 -3.37 -5.70
CA PRO A 51 -14.58 -2.70 -5.20
C PRO A 51 -14.23 -3.13 -3.77
N ALA A 52 -12.94 -3.34 -3.52
CA ALA A 52 -12.43 -3.45 -2.16
C ALA A 52 -12.56 -2.09 -1.45
N LYS A 53 -12.80 -2.10 -0.15
CA LYS A 53 -13.05 -0.90 0.63
C LYS A 53 -12.06 -0.74 1.77
N LEU A 54 -11.96 0.49 2.28
CA LEU A 54 -11.31 0.76 3.55
C LEU A 54 -12.35 0.81 4.66
N GLY A 55 -12.12 0.05 5.72
CA GLY A 55 -12.96 0.07 6.92
C GLY A 55 -12.13 0.24 8.18
N VAL A 56 -12.82 0.51 9.29
CA VAL A 56 -12.18 0.68 10.62
C VAL A 56 -12.32 -0.58 11.50
N ILE A 57 -13.19 -1.52 11.12
CA ILE A 57 -13.39 -2.77 11.86
C ILE A 57 -12.54 -3.86 11.21
N CYS A 58 -11.34 -4.07 11.76
CA CYS A 58 -10.33 -4.97 11.19
C CYS A 58 -10.28 -6.35 11.87
N SER A 59 -11.33 -6.72 12.61
CA SER A 59 -11.44 -8.00 13.30
C SER A 59 -12.17 -9.07 12.48
N TYR A 60 -12.99 -8.67 11.50
CA TYR A 60 -13.79 -9.58 10.69
C TYR A 60 -12.98 -10.33 9.64
N THR A 61 -13.49 -11.47 9.18
CA THR A 61 -12.83 -12.36 8.22
C THR A 61 -12.56 -11.68 6.88
N ASN A 62 -13.45 -10.79 6.44
CA ASN A 62 -13.30 -10.02 5.20
C ASN A 62 -12.19 -8.96 5.27
N SER A 63 -11.60 -8.72 6.44
CA SER A 63 -10.41 -7.86 6.62
C SER A 63 -9.11 -8.65 6.71
N LYS A 64 -9.18 -9.98 6.64
CA LYS A 64 -8.04 -10.89 6.69
C LYS A 64 -7.66 -11.28 5.27
N TRP A 65 -6.41 -11.04 4.90
CA TRP A 65 -5.84 -11.24 3.58
C TRP A 65 -4.67 -12.21 3.68
N GLU A 66 -4.86 -13.43 3.20
CA GLU A 66 -3.84 -14.47 3.21
C GLU A 66 -3.14 -14.53 1.85
N THR A 67 -1.82 -14.73 1.86
CA THR A 67 -1.09 -15.01 0.63
C THR A 67 -1.28 -16.47 0.24
N ILE A 68 -1.98 -16.71 -0.87
CA ILE A 68 -2.22 -18.03 -1.44
C ILE A 68 -1.42 -18.21 -2.73
N SER A 69 -1.30 -19.45 -3.20
CA SER A 69 -0.40 -19.93 -4.29
C SER A 69 1.07 -20.11 -3.92
N ASP A 70 1.78 -20.93 -4.71
CA ASP A 70 3.23 -21.15 -4.60
C ASP A 70 4.04 -19.85 -4.72
N SER A 71 3.53 -18.88 -5.48
CA SER A 71 4.15 -17.56 -5.65
C SER A 71 3.98 -16.63 -4.45
N LYS A 72 3.00 -16.92 -3.58
CA LYS A 72 2.55 -16.04 -2.48
C LYS A 72 2.14 -14.63 -2.92
N MET A 73 1.70 -14.48 -4.18
CA MET A 73 1.29 -13.17 -4.74
C MET A 73 -0.23 -12.99 -4.85
N LEU A 74 -1.02 -14.04 -4.63
CA LEU A 74 -2.47 -13.91 -4.60
C LEU A 74 -2.90 -13.60 -3.17
N LEU A 75 -3.58 -12.48 -2.96
CA LEU A 75 -4.12 -12.11 -1.65
C LEU A 75 -5.59 -12.51 -1.59
N SER A 76 -5.92 -13.45 -0.71
CA SER A 76 -7.27 -14.01 -0.56
C SER A 76 -7.91 -13.61 0.76
N SER A 77 -9.20 -13.34 0.74
CA SER A 77 -10.03 -13.07 1.92
C SER A 77 -11.30 -13.91 1.92
N LYS A 78 -11.99 -13.96 3.06
CA LYS A 78 -13.27 -14.66 3.20
C LYS A 78 -14.40 -13.67 3.43
N LEU A 79 -15.44 -13.75 2.61
CA LEU A 79 -16.68 -13.00 2.77
C LEU A 79 -17.50 -13.55 3.93
N GLU A 80 -18.56 -12.83 4.32
CA GLU A 80 -19.45 -13.22 5.42
C GLU A 80 -20.18 -14.54 5.17
N ASP A 81 -20.48 -14.85 3.91
CA ASP A 81 -21.09 -16.12 3.48
C ASP A 81 -20.09 -17.30 3.46
N GLY A 82 -18.83 -17.05 3.82
CA GLY A 82 -17.75 -18.04 3.85
C GLY A 82 -17.06 -18.27 2.50
N SER A 83 -17.52 -17.64 1.42
CA SER A 83 -16.87 -17.71 0.11
C SER A 83 -15.51 -17.01 0.15
N SER A 84 -14.57 -17.51 -0.67
CA SER A 84 -13.23 -16.94 -0.78
C SER A 84 -13.10 -16.08 -2.03
N VAL A 85 -12.52 -14.90 -1.87
CA VAL A 85 -12.24 -13.95 -2.96
C VAL A 85 -10.77 -13.55 -2.94
N CYS A 86 -10.24 -13.21 -4.10
CA CYS A 86 -8.90 -12.65 -4.27
C CYS A 86 -8.98 -11.18 -4.63
N LEU A 87 -7.97 -10.42 -4.20
CA LEU A 87 -7.73 -9.08 -4.68
C LEU A 87 -7.42 -9.13 -6.17
N ASP A 88 -8.04 -8.24 -6.94
CA ASP A 88 -7.94 -8.20 -8.40
C ASP A 88 -7.96 -6.74 -8.89
N ILE A 89 -7.61 -6.55 -10.15
CA ILE A 89 -7.61 -5.25 -10.83
C ILE A 89 -8.59 -5.35 -12.00
N ASP A 90 -9.54 -4.41 -12.05
CA ASP A 90 -10.47 -4.31 -13.17
C ASP A 90 -9.89 -3.53 -14.36
N SER A 91 -10.66 -3.40 -15.44
CA SER A 91 -10.23 -2.67 -16.65
C SER A 91 -10.00 -1.18 -16.44
N ASN A 92 -10.50 -0.60 -15.35
CA ASN A 92 -10.35 0.81 -14.97
C ASN A 92 -9.20 1.01 -13.97
N ASN A 93 -8.40 -0.05 -13.72
CA ASN A 93 -7.38 -0.10 -12.68
C ASN A 93 -7.92 0.01 -11.25
N ALA A 94 -9.23 -0.19 -11.03
CA ALA A 94 -9.80 -0.23 -9.70
C ALA A 94 -9.47 -1.56 -9.01
N ILE A 95 -9.24 -1.48 -7.70
CA ILE A 95 -8.99 -2.63 -6.85
C ILE A 95 -10.34 -3.25 -6.46
N VAL A 96 -10.57 -4.47 -6.92
CA VAL A 96 -11.83 -5.20 -6.74
C VAL A 96 -11.59 -6.55 -6.08
N THR A 97 -12.66 -7.20 -5.62
CA THR A 97 -12.62 -8.57 -5.12
C THR A 97 -13.29 -9.53 -6.10
N ASN A 98 -12.55 -10.53 -6.57
CA ASN A 98 -13.03 -11.49 -7.57
C ASN A 98 -12.68 -12.93 -7.21
N THR A 99 -13.25 -13.90 -7.94
CA THR A 99 -12.86 -15.30 -7.82
C THR A 99 -11.36 -15.45 -8.06
N CYS A 100 -10.69 -16.19 -7.17
CA CYS A 100 -9.27 -16.46 -7.30
C CYS A 100 -8.95 -17.23 -8.59
N LYS A 101 -8.03 -16.68 -9.38
CA LYS A 101 -7.58 -17.25 -10.66
C LYS A 101 -6.45 -18.24 -10.41
N CYS A 102 -6.37 -19.24 -11.29
CA CYS A 102 -5.20 -20.12 -11.42
C CYS A 102 -4.77 -20.84 -10.14
N LEU A 103 -5.73 -21.19 -9.27
CA LEU A 103 -5.48 -22.04 -8.11
C LEU A 103 -5.12 -23.49 -8.52
N ASN A 104 -5.60 -23.91 -9.68
CA ASN A 104 -5.29 -25.20 -10.29
C ASN A 104 -4.17 -25.03 -11.32
N ARG A 105 -3.34 -26.06 -11.52
CA ARG A 105 -2.18 -26.07 -12.45
C ARG A 105 -2.56 -26.10 -13.93
N ASN A 106 -3.62 -25.40 -14.33
CA ASN A 106 -3.99 -25.30 -15.72
C ASN A 106 -3.06 -24.32 -16.45
N SER A 107 -2.42 -24.77 -17.52
CA SER A 107 -1.36 -24.03 -18.22
C SER A 107 -1.85 -22.82 -19.02
N THR A 108 -3.17 -22.68 -19.24
CA THR A 108 -3.77 -21.57 -20.01
C THR A 108 -4.31 -20.44 -19.14
N CYS A 109 -4.10 -20.49 -17.83
CA CYS A 109 -4.67 -19.54 -16.89
C CYS A 109 -3.77 -18.31 -16.69
N ASP A 110 -4.33 -17.11 -16.79
CA ASP A 110 -3.63 -15.85 -16.52
C ASP A 110 -4.02 -15.26 -15.16
N PRO A 111 -3.14 -15.31 -14.15
CA PRO A 111 -3.37 -14.72 -12.83
C PRO A 111 -2.85 -13.27 -12.72
N GLY A 112 -2.35 -12.68 -13.81
CA GLY A 112 -1.53 -11.45 -13.76
C GLY A 112 -2.21 -10.27 -13.07
N SER A 113 -3.53 -10.13 -13.21
CA SER A 113 -4.33 -9.07 -12.56
C SER A 113 -4.52 -9.27 -11.05
N GLN A 114 -4.25 -10.48 -10.53
CA GLN A 114 -4.36 -10.83 -9.12
C GLN A 114 -3.00 -10.96 -8.41
N TRP A 115 -1.91 -10.61 -9.09
CA TRP A 115 -0.58 -10.64 -8.51
C TRP A 115 -0.23 -9.34 -7.82
N PHE A 116 -0.34 -9.37 -6.50
CA PHE A 116 0.04 -8.29 -5.61
C PHE A 116 1.29 -8.69 -4.82
N LYS A 117 2.21 -7.73 -4.69
CA LYS A 117 3.41 -7.90 -3.87
C LYS A 117 3.36 -6.91 -2.73
N ILE A 118 3.41 -7.42 -1.51
CA ILE A 118 3.63 -6.60 -0.31
C ILE A 118 5.12 -6.25 -0.28
N ILE A 119 5.43 -4.96 -0.17
CA ILE A 119 6.81 -4.46 -0.14
C ILE A 119 7.08 -3.84 1.24
N ASP A 120 8.15 -4.29 1.90
CA ASP A 120 8.49 -3.82 3.24
C ASP A 120 9.22 -2.47 3.24
N SER A 121 9.74 -2.04 2.08
CA SER A 121 10.41 -0.76 1.91
C SER A 121 10.39 -0.32 0.45
N THR A 122 9.83 0.85 0.19
CA THR A 122 10.23 1.65 -0.97
C THR A 122 11.54 2.31 -0.61
N ARG A 123 12.63 2.00 -1.33
CA ARG A 123 13.92 2.66 -1.15
C ARG A 123 13.69 4.16 -1.35
N CYS A 124 13.63 4.93 -0.26
CA CYS A 124 13.70 6.38 -0.36
C CYS A 124 15.05 6.69 -0.97
N THR A 125 15.10 7.02 -2.26
CA THR A 125 16.22 7.77 -2.79
C THR A 125 16.16 9.10 -2.08
N SER A 126 16.83 9.21 -0.94
CA SER A 126 17.16 10.49 -0.35
C SER A 126 17.75 11.30 -1.49
N ALA A 127 17.00 12.29 -1.99
CA ALA A 127 17.58 13.26 -2.90
C ALA A 127 18.82 13.76 -2.17
N THR A 128 20.01 13.43 -2.69
CA THR A 128 21.25 13.99 -2.20
C THR A 128 20.99 15.48 -2.21
N LYS A 129 20.89 16.10 -1.01
CA LYS A 129 20.87 17.55 -0.92
C LYS A 129 22.15 17.97 -1.61
N SER A 130 22.02 18.45 -2.85
CA SER A 130 23.11 19.13 -3.52
C SER A 130 23.44 20.27 -2.57
N SER A 131 24.60 20.17 -1.92
CA SER A 131 25.17 21.26 -1.15
C SER A 131 25.48 22.34 -2.16
N VAL A 132 24.48 23.18 -2.45
CA VAL A 132 24.73 24.46 -3.10
C VAL A 132 25.73 25.16 -2.20
N ARG A 133 26.95 25.28 -2.71
CA ARG A 133 28.07 25.94 -2.06
C ARG A 133 27.72 27.42 -1.98
N ILE A 134 27.08 27.83 -0.89
CA ILE A 134 26.80 29.24 -0.63
C ILE A 134 28.15 29.91 -0.37
N ASN A 135 28.51 30.88 -1.21
CA ASN A 135 29.75 31.62 -1.07
C ASN A 135 29.84 32.32 0.30
N SER A 136 31.01 32.13 0.91
CA SER A 136 31.55 32.67 2.15
C SER A 136 31.40 34.19 2.36
N ILE A 137 30.21 34.69 2.72
CA ILE A 137 30.07 36.05 3.29
C ILE A 137 29.17 36.12 4.53
N PHE A 138 28.23 35.18 4.74
CA PHE A 138 27.28 35.27 5.87
C PHE A 138 27.76 34.68 7.22
N SER A 139 28.95 34.09 7.30
CA SER A 139 29.49 33.53 8.56
C SER A 139 30.06 34.58 9.53
N PHE A 140 29.97 35.88 9.21
CA PHE A 140 30.54 36.94 10.06
C PHE A 140 29.53 37.55 11.06
N MET A 141 28.21 37.38 10.87
CA MET A 141 27.22 38.05 11.74
C MET A 141 26.66 37.15 12.87
N ALA A 142 26.93 35.85 12.86
CA ALA A 142 26.42 34.91 13.87
C ALA A 142 27.38 34.68 15.06
N LYS A 143 28.61 35.20 15.01
CA LYS A 143 29.62 35.01 16.08
C LYS A 143 29.63 36.09 17.17
N ASN A 144 28.76 37.09 17.12
CA ASN A 144 28.77 38.21 18.07
C ASN A 144 27.57 38.31 19.04
N MET A 145 26.73 37.27 19.16
CA MET A 145 25.52 37.32 20.01
C MET A 145 25.43 36.23 21.09
N LEU A 146 26.53 35.53 21.44
CA LEU A 146 26.54 34.53 22.52
C LEU A 146 27.79 34.58 23.42
N ALA A 147 28.42 35.75 23.58
CA ALA A 147 29.35 35.96 24.67
C ALA A 147 28.94 37.23 25.42
N ILE A 148 28.98 37.17 26.77
CA ILE A 148 28.43 38.09 27.78
C ILE A 148 26.97 37.71 28.10
N SER A 149 26.61 37.10 29.24
CA SER A 149 27.09 37.30 30.60
C SER A 149 26.87 36.05 31.49
N SER A 150 27.91 35.62 32.19
CA SER A 150 27.81 34.87 33.44
C SER A 150 28.85 35.43 34.41
N TRP A 151 28.41 36.37 35.26
CA TRP A 151 28.98 36.67 36.57
C TRP A 151 27.81 36.66 37.54
#